data_AF-A0A7H0EV84-F1
#
_entry.id   AF-A0A7H0EV84-F1
#
_cell.length_a   1.000
_cell.length_b   1.000
_cell.length_c   1.000
_cell.angle_alpha   90.00
_cell.angle_beta   90.00
_cell.angle_gamma   90.00
#
_symmetry.space_group_name_H-M   'P 1'
#
loop_
_entity.id
_entity.type
_entity.pdbx_description
1 polymer ?
#
loop_
_entity_poly.entity_id
_entity_poly.type
_entity_poly.pdbx_seq_one_letter_code
_entity_poly.pdbx_strand_id
1 'polypeptide(L)'
;MNQSSVWIFILFIIFCLAFALYNSQKKKKRNMKYSKGQKTLNTSGVILKYELEPNMRSALMLPASAEIITIKGIGDSVYIWAIIPENQINVKRIFNVIPTGGSVPENTTYIGTAYPENNVFHIFEENQ
;
A
#
# COMPACT_ATOMS: atom_id res chain seq x y z
N MET A 1 23.77 51.03 -21.94
CA MET A 1 23.54 50.09 -20.82
C MET A 1 24.28 50.62 -19.61
N ASN A 2 23.57 50.99 -18.54
CA ASN A 2 24.20 51.50 -17.33
C ASN A 2 24.97 50.35 -16.67
N GLN A 3 26.21 50.61 -16.27
CA GLN A 3 27.11 49.61 -15.68
C GLN A 3 26.44 48.90 -14.48
N SER A 4 25.66 49.64 -13.69
CA SER A 4 24.86 49.14 -12.56
C SER A 4 23.86 48.05 -12.93
N SER A 5 23.27 48.12 -14.13
CA SER A 5 22.30 47.13 -14.61
C SER A 5 22.96 45.77 -14.83
N VAL A 6 24.19 45.74 -15.35
CA VAL A 6 24.95 44.51 -15.63
C VAL A 6 25.31 43.79 -14.33
N TRP A 7 25.72 44.53 -13.29
CA TRP A 7 26.01 43.96 -11.98
C TRP A 7 24.78 43.32 -11.32
N ILE A 8 23.60 43.92 -11.48
CA ILE A 8 22.34 43.36 -10.96
C ILE A 8 22.00 42.03 -11.65
N PHE A 9 22.17 41.94 -12.98
CA PHE A 9 21.95 40.69 -13.71
C PHE A 9 22.93 39.58 -13.30
N ILE A 10 24.21 39.93 -13.08
CA ILE A 10 25.22 38.96 -12.61
C ILE A 10 24.85 38.42 -11.23
N LEU A 11 24.44 39.29 -10.29
CA LEU A 11 24.01 38.87 -8.96
C LEU A 11 22.75 37.99 -9.01
N PHE A 12 21.81 38.31 -9.90
CA PHE A 12 20.61 37.51 -10.09
C PHE A 12 20.92 36.11 -10.63
N ILE A 13 21.85 35.97 -11.57
CA ILE A 13 22.28 34.66 -12.10
C ILE A 13 22.96 33.83 -11.00
N ILE A 14 23.83 34.44 -10.19
CA ILE A 14 24.48 33.75 -9.05
C ILE A 14 23.43 33.27 -8.04
N PHE A 15 22.44 34.10 -7.72
CA PHE A 15 21.33 33.73 -6.84
C PHE A 15 20.50 32.57 -7.41
N CYS A 16 20.16 32.61 -8.70
CA CYS A 16 19.43 31.54 -9.37
C CYS A 16 20.20 30.21 -9.35
N LEU A 17 21.52 30.23 -9.58
CA LEU A 17 22.37 29.05 -9.52
C LEU A 17 22.45 28.49 -8.09
N ALA A 18 22.62 29.35 -7.08
CA ALA A 18 22.64 28.95 -5.67
C ALA A 18 21.29 28.35 -5.23
N PHE A 19 20.18 28.95 -5.64
CA PHE A 19 18.83 28.48 -5.33
C PHE A 19 18.51 27.13 -6.00
N ALA A 20 18.94 26.95 -7.26
CA ALA A 20 18.79 25.68 -7.97
C ALA A 20 19.59 24.54 -7.30
N LEU A 21 20.83 24.81 -6.90
CA LEU A 21 21.67 23.85 -6.16
C LEU A 21 21.08 23.51 -4.79
N TYR A 22 20.56 24.50 -4.06
CA TYR A 22 19.91 24.30 -2.77
C TYR A 22 18.67 23.39 -2.89
N ASN A 23 17.80 23.62 -3.89
CA ASN A 23 16.62 22.79 -4.13
C ASN A 23 16.96 21.37 -4.61
N SER A 24 18.06 21.21 -5.37
CA SER A 24 18.55 19.91 -5.80
C SER A 24 18.96 19.02 -4.61
N GLN A 25 19.64 19.59 -3.61
CA GLN A 25 20.05 18.88 -2.40
C GLN A 25 18.84 18.38 -1.57
N LYS A 26 17.74 19.14 -1.53
CA LYS A 26 16.51 18.76 -0.81
C LYS A 26 15.83 17.52 -1.40
N LYS A 27 15.96 17.28 -2.72
CA LYS A 27 15.40 16.10 -3.40
C LYS A 27 16.16 14.80 -3.12
N LYS A 28 17.44 14.86 -2.72
CA LYS A 28 18.30 13.68 -2.54
C LYS A 28 18.17 12.97 -1.19
N LYS A 29 17.45 13.55 -0.21
CA LYS A 29 17.35 13.06 1.18
C LYS A 29 16.07 12.28 1.54
N ARG A 30 15.30 11.79 0.57
CA ARG A 30 14.17 10.86 0.85
C ARG A 30 14.45 9.45 0.32
N ASN A 31 15.57 8.86 0.74
CA ASN A 31 15.74 7.41 0.65
C ASN A 31 15.12 6.79 1.90
N MET A 32 13.79 6.70 1.90
CA MET A 32 13.07 5.92 2.89
C MET A 32 13.35 4.45 2.58
N LYS A 33 14.23 3.81 3.37
CA LYS A 33 14.42 2.36 3.33
C LYS A 33 13.09 1.72 3.75
N TYR A 34 12.28 1.31 2.78
CA TYR A 34 11.20 0.38 3.05
C TYR A 34 11.83 -0.93 3.51
N SER A 35 11.70 -1.23 4.81
CA SER A 35 11.94 -2.58 5.31
C SER A 35 10.90 -3.47 4.66
N LYS A 36 11.30 -4.20 3.61
CA LYS A 36 10.49 -5.26 3.03
C LYS A 36 10.58 -6.42 4.02
N GLY A 37 9.77 -6.37 5.07
CA GLY A 37 9.66 -7.45 6.04
C GLY A 37 9.39 -8.74 5.26
N GLN A 38 10.35 -9.64 5.24
CA GLN A 38 10.14 -10.96 4.67
C GLN A 38 9.16 -11.69 5.59
N LYS A 39 7.94 -11.89 5.12
CA LYS A 39 6.95 -12.71 5.82
C LYS A 39 7.39 -14.17 5.69
N THR A 40 7.71 -14.80 6.81
CA THR A 40 7.98 -16.23 6.88
C THR A 40 6.66 -16.95 6.63
N LEU A 41 6.57 -17.72 5.55
CA LEU A 41 5.37 -18.48 5.20
C LEU A 41 5.43 -19.84 5.91
N ASN A 42 4.36 -20.21 6.60
CA ASN A 42 4.29 -21.46 7.37
C ASN A 42 3.42 -22.52 6.70
N THR A 43 2.74 -22.17 5.61
CA THR A 43 1.80 -23.04 4.92
C THR A 43 2.32 -23.42 3.52
N SER A 44 2.30 -24.71 3.19
CA SER A 44 2.49 -25.22 1.82
C SER A 44 1.15 -25.44 1.14
N GLY A 45 1.04 -25.07 -0.14
CA GLY A 45 -0.20 -25.26 -0.90
C GLY A 45 -0.24 -24.51 -2.21
N VAL A 46 -1.45 -24.34 -2.76
CA VAL A 46 -1.69 -23.65 -4.03
C VAL A 46 -1.96 -22.17 -3.77
N ILE A 47 -1.37 -21.28 -4.57
CA ILE A 47 -1.66 -19.85 -4.50
C ILE A 47 -2.93 -19.56 -5.30
N LEU A 48 -3.98 -19.10 -4.65
CA LEU A 48 -5.24 -18.72 -5.29
C LEU A 48 -5.54 -17.23 -5.08
N LYS A 49 -6.29 -16.66 -6.03
CA LYS A 49 -6.71 -15.25 -6.08
C LYS A 49 -8.20 -15.15 -5.75
N TYR A 50 -8.55 -14.23 -4.86
CA TYR A 50 -9.94 -13.95 -4.46
C TYR A 50 -10.23 -12.47 -4.55
N GLU A 51 -11.42 -12.14 -5.04
CA GLU A 51 -11.92 -10.77 -5.09
C GLU A 51 -12.59 -10.40 -3.77
N LEU A 52 -12.34 -9.18 -3.32
CA LEU A 52 -13.06 -8.54 -2.23
C LEU A 52 -13.73 -7.27 -2.77
N GLU A 53 -15.01 -7.13 -2.51
CA GLU A 53 -15.75 -5.96 -2.96
C GLU A 53 -15.42 -4.75 -2.05
N PRO A 54 -15.06 -3.59 -2.62
CA PRO A 54 -14.79 -2.39 -1.85
C PRO A 54 -15.97 -1.93 -0.98
N ASN A 55 -15.68 -1.35 0.19
CA ASN A 55 -16.69 -0.86 1.14
C ASN A 55 -17.65 -1.94 1.67
N MET A 56 -17.30 -3.22 1.53
CA MET A 56 -18.16 -4.32 1.94
C MET A 56 -17.48 -5.25 2.94
N ARG A 57 -18.35 -5.97 3.66
CA ARG A 57 -18.01 -7.11 4.49
C ARG A 57 -18.19 -8.37 3.64
N SER A 58 -17.09 -8.94 3.16
CA SER A 58 -17.09 -10.10 2.28
C SER A 58 -16.78 -11.38 3.06
N ALA A 59 -17.48 -12.46 2.75
CA ALA A 59 -17.19 -13.78 3.29
C ALA A 59 -16.53 -14.65 2.21
N LEU A 60 -15.37 -15.22 2.52
CA LEU A 60 -14.67 -16.16 1.65
C LEU A 60 -14.63 -17.55 2.29
N MET A 61 -14.73 -18.59 1.47
CA MET A 61 -14.59 -19.98 1.89
C MET A 61 -13.13 -20.42 1.72
N LEU A 62 -12.38 -20.42 2.81
CA LEU A 62 -10.94 -20.67 2.85
C LEU A 62 -10.60 -21.49 4.09
N PRO A 63 -9.60 -22.37 4.07
CA PRO A 63 -9.13 -23.04 5.29
C PRO A 63 -8.66 -22.02 6.33
N ALA A 64 -8.83 -22.34 7.61
CA ALA A 64 -8.36 -21.48 8.72
C ALA A 64 -6.84 -21.28 8.68
N SER A 65 -6.10 -22.28 8.18
CA SER A 65 -4.65 -22.29 8.00
C SER A 65 -4.18 -21.60 6.71
N ALA A 66 -5.10 -21.14 5.85
CA ALA A 66 -4.70 -20.46 4.63
C ALA A 66 -4.00 -19.14 4.94
N GLU A 67 -2.86 -18.91 4.31
CA GLU A 67 -2.02 -17.76 4.61
C GLU A 67 -2.19 -16.68 3.55
N ILE A 68 -2.67 -15.49 3.95
CA ILE A 68 -2.74 -14.33 3.04
C ILE A 68 -1.32 -13.81 2.78
N ILE A 69 -0.91 -13.79 1.52
CA ILE A 69 0.46 -13.42 1.10
C ILE A 69 0.51 -11.93 0.77
N THR A 70 -0.47 -11.45 0.03
CA THR A 70 -0.51 -10.07 -0.47
C THR A 70 -1.92 -9.64 -0.81
N ILE A 71 -2.11 -8.32 -0.84
CA ILE A 71 -3.35 -7.66 -1.23
C ILE A 71 -2.99 -6.58 -2.26
N LYS A 72 -3.77 -6.46 -3.33
CA LYS A 72 -3.60 -5.45 -4.38
C LYS A 72 -4.93 -4.96 -4.92
N GLY A 73 -4.96 -3.70 -5.34
CA GLY A 73 -6.00 -3.19 -6.22
C GLY A 73 -5.65 -3.47 -7.67
N ILE A 74 -6.62 -3.90 -8.48
CA ILE A 74 -6.48 -4.01 -9.94
C ILE A 74 -7.78 -3.47 -10.54
N GLY A 75 -7.69 -2.38 -11.30
CA GLY A 75 -8.88 -1.60 -11.63
C GLY A 75 -9.51 -1.04 -10.35
N ASP A 76 -10.83 -1.08 -10.28
CA ASP A 76 -11.66 -0.67 -9.15
C ASP A 76 -11.80 -1.75 -8.05
N SER A 77 -11.39 -2.99 -8.34
CA SER A 77 -11.49 -4.13 -7.42
C SER A 77 -10.28 -4.32 -6.50
N VAL A 78 -10.53 -4.89 -5.33
CA VAL A 78 -9.51 -5.35 -4.38
C VAL A 78 -9.36 -6.87 -4.48
N TYR A 79 -8.13 -7.36 -4.50
CA TYR A 79 -7.82 -8.77 -4.59
C TYR A 79 -6.86 -9.21 -3.49
N ILE A 80 -7.11 -10.40 -2.94
CA ILE A 80 -6.21 -11.10 -2.03
C ILE A 80 -5.62 -12.32 -2.72
N TRP A 81 -4.37 -12.61 -2.43
CA TRP A 81 -3.72 -13.87 -2.79
C TRP A 81 -3.38 -14.63 -1.52
N ALA A 82 -3.75 -15.90 -1.50
CA ALA A 82 -3.58 -16.76 -0.34
C ALA A 82 -2.96 -18.10 -0.73
N ILE A 83 -2.15 -18.68 0.15
CA ILE A 83 -1.72 -20.07 0.06
C ILE A 83 -2.82 -20.94 0.67
N ILE A 84 -3.36 -21.85 -0.13
CA ILE A 84 -4.41 -22.78 0.27
C ILE A 84 -3.78 -24.17 0.45
N PRO A 85 -3.70 -24.70 1.68
CA PRO A 85 -3.17 -26.02 1.90
C PRO A 85 -4.09 -27.10 1.32
N GLU A 86 -3.47 -28.17 0.84
CA GLU A 86 -4.20 -29.31 0.29
C GLU A 86 -4.98 -30.05 1.38
N ASN A 87 -6.13 -30.62 1.00
CA ASN A 87 -6.95 -31.50 1.84
C ASN A 87 -7.47 -30.89 3.15
N GLN A 88 -7.55 -29.56 3.24
CA GLN A 88 -8.15 -28.90 4.39
C GLN A 88 -9.58 -28.43 4.11
N ILE A 89 -10.40 -28.44 5.17
CA ILE A 89 -11.80 -28.03 5.09
C ILE A 89 -11.86 -26.50 5.04
N ASN A 90 -12.64 -25.98 4.10
CA ASN A 90 -12.92 -24.56 4.02
C ASN A 90 -13.82 -24.13 5.18
N VAL A 91 -13.42 -23.05 5.86
CA VAL A 91 -14.27 -22.34 6.80
C VAL A 91 -14.67 -21.00 6.22
N LYS A 92 -15.73 -20.42 6.75
CA LYS A 92 -16.12 -19.06 6.40
C LYS A 92 -15.14 -18.10 7.07
N ARG A 93 -14.38 -17.31 6.32
CA ARG A 93 -13.53 -16.21 6.83
C ARG A 93 -14.11 -14.88 6.38
N ILE A 94 -14.12 -13.89 7.26
CA ILE A 94 -14.81 -12.61 7.02
C ILE A 94 -13.79 -11.48 6.91
N PHE A 95 -13.87 -10.73 5.81
CA PHE A 95 -12.99 -9.63 5.49
C PHE A 95 -13.78 -8.32 5.37
N ASN A 96 -13.28 -7.28 6.01
CA ASN A 96 -13.82 -5.92 5.94
C ASN A 96 -12.89 -5.06 5.08
N VAL A 97 -13.43 -4.49 3.99
CA VAL A 97 -12.69 -3.60 3.07
C VAL A 97 -13.09 -2.15 3.34
N ILE A 98 -12.24 -1.43 4.05
CA ILE A 98 -12.61 -0.13 4.66
C ILE A 98 -11.82 1.00 3.99
N PRO A 99 -12.49 2.06 3.49
CA PRO A 99 -11.80 3.20 2.89
C PRO A 99 -11.07 4.02 3.96
N THR A 100 -10.11 4.85 3.53
CA THR A 100 -9.49 5.85 4.40
C THR A 100 -10.57 6.71 5.09
N GLY A 101 -10.50 6.82 6.42
CA GLY A 101 -11.47 7.55 7.24
C GLY A 101 -12.69 6.73 7.69
N GLY A 102 -12.80 5.47 7.27
CA GLY A 102 -13.83 4.54 7.74
C GLY A 102 -13.59 4.03 9.16
N SER A 103 -14.66 3.55 9.81
CA SER A 103 -14.60 2.95 11.15
C SER A 103 -14.08 1.51 11.09
N VAL A 104 -13.10 1.17 11.93
CA VAL A 104 -12.52 -0.19 12.01
C VAL A 104 -13.28 -1.00 13.08
N PRO A 105 -13.80 -2.20 12.75
CA PRO A 105 -14.46 -3.07 13.72
C PRO A 105 -13.47 -3.61 14.78
N GLU A 106 -13.97 -3.80 15.99
CA GLU A 106 -13.25 -4.49 17.07
C GLU A 106 -13.00 -5.97 16.72
N ASN A 107 -12.05 -6.61 17.41
CA ASN A 107 -11.68 -8.02 17.22
C ASN A 107 -11.32 -8.39 15.78
N THR A 108 -10.63 -7.48 15.09
CA THR A 108 -10.12 -7.73 13.73
C THR A 108 -8.60 -7.72 13.68
N THR A 109 -8.05 -8.45 12.73
CA THR A 109 -6.63 -8.48 12.38
C THR A 109 -6.41 -7.71 11.09
N TYR A 110 -5.51 -6.73 11.11
CA TYR A 110 -5.14 -5.99 9.91
C TYR A 110 -4.33 -6.87 8.94
N ILE A 111 -4.79 -6.96 7.69
CA ILE A 111 -4.17 -7.81 6.66
C ILE A 111 -3.29 -6.98 5.73
N GLY A 112 -3.73 -5.78 5.34
CA GLY A 112 -2.98 -4.93 4.42
C GLY A 112 -3.78 -3.78 3.82
N THR A 113 -3.14 -3.05 2.90
CA THR A 113 -3.73 -1.92 2.18
C THR A 113 -3.65 -2.15 0.67
N ALA A 114 -4.75 -1.92 -0.03
CA ALA A 114 -4.84 -1.89 -1.49
C ALA A 114 -5.09 -0.47 -2.01
N TYR A 115 -4.65 -0.25 -3.25
CA TYR A 115 -4.77 1.01 -3.98
C TYR A 115 -5.46 0.76 -5.33
N PRO A 116 -6.77 0.44 -5.36
CA PRO A 116 -7.51 0.34 -6.61
C PRO A 116 -7.79 1.74 -7.16
N GLU A 117 -7.40 1.98 -8.41
CA GLU A 117 -7.44 3.29 -9.07
C GLU A 117 -6.95 4.45 -8.18
N ASN A 118 -7.85 5.39 -7.85
CA ASN A 118 -7.59 6.57 -7.04
C ASN A 118 -8.03 6.41 -5.58
N ASN A 119 -8.46 5.21 -5.18
CA ASN A 119 -8.94 4.90 -3.85
C ASN A 119 -7.89 4.16 -3.02
N VAL A 120 -8.05 4.21 -1.70
CA VAL A 120 -7.22 3.46 -0.75
C VAL A 120 -8.15 2.71 0.18
N PHE A 121 -7.94 1.40 0.28
CA PHE A 121 -8.69 0.53 1.17
C PHE A 121 -7.76 -0.23 2.10
N HIS A 122 -8.19 -0.34 3.36
CA HIS A 122 -7.55 -1.10 4.41
C HIS A 122 -8.39 -2.36 4.67
N ILE A 123 -7.74 -3.52 4.62
CA ILE A 123 -8.41 -4.81 4.71
C ILE A 123 -8.13 -5.38 6.10
N PHE A 124 -9.21 -5.77 6.77
CA PHE A 124 -9.19 -6.41 8.09
C PHE A 124 -9.91 -7.74 8.03
N GLU A 125 -9.41 -8.74 8.74
CA GLU A 125 -10.07 -10.04 8.93
C GLU A 125 -10.68 -10.10 10.33
N GLU A 126 -11.90 -10.62 10.47
CA GLU A 126 -12.49 -10.85 11.79
C GLU A 126 -11.88 -12.07 12.46
N ASN A 127 -11.48 -11.91 13.73
CA ASN A 127 -11.03 -13.02 14.56
C ASN A 127 -12.27 -13.83 14.99
N GLN A 128 -12.26 -15.14 14.74
CA GLN A 128 -13.31 -16.07 15.16
C GLN A 128 -13.06 -16.65 16.54
#